data_AF-A0A8J3CWM2-F1
#
_entry.id   AF-A0A8J3CWM2-F1
#
_cell.length_a   1.000
_cell.length_b   1.000
_cell.length_c   1.000
_cell.angle_alpha   90.00
_cell.angle_beta   90.00
_cell.angle_gamma   90.00
#
_symmetry.space_group_name_H-M   'P 1'
#
loop_
_entity.id
_entity.type
_entity.pdbx_description
1 polymer ?
#
loop_
_entity_poly.entity_id
_entity_poly.type
_entity_poly.pdbx_seq_one_letter_code
_entity_poly.pdbx_strand_id
1 'polypeptide(L)'
;MKTYSLTAVLPLFPAEPLLSPIYNFITHMQPYHFPVLLIVPAIGIDLVLMRSKKMNKWLLAGLLAVVFLLLFVPAQWYFAEFLQTEAARGWFFGRSSWAYMTPPDSFIRYNFHPEYVDTGWSLVKGLLITLPIAVLSSRIGLSWGNWMKQVKR
;
A
#
# COMPACT_ATOMS: atom_id res chain seq x y z
N MET A 1 0.74 -6.64 6.62
CA MET A 1 1.99 -7.42 6.71
C MET A 1 1.89 -8.81 6.07
N LYS A 2 0.71 -9.46 6.00
CA LYS A 2 0.53 -10.78 5.35
C LYS A 2 0.84 -10.83 3.84
N THR A 3 0.76 -9.71 3.13
CA THR A 3 0.98 -9.65 1.67
C THR A 3 2.45 -9.78 1.27
N TYR A 4 3.38 -9.24 2.07
CA TYR A 4 4.82 -9.32 1.81
C TYR A 4 5.33 -10.77 1.87
N SER A 5 4.77 -11.57 2.77
CA SER A 5 5.14 -12.99 2.93
C SER A 5 4.88 -13.79 1.66
N LEU A 6 3.77 -13.53 0.98
CA LEU A 6 3.39 -14.25 -0.24
C LEU A 6 4.31 -13.89 -1.42
N THR A 7 4.79 -12.65 -1.49
CA THR A 7 5.71 -12.22 -2.56
C THR A 7 7.05 -12.94 -2.51
N ALA A 8 7.57 -13.20 -1.31
CA ALA A 8 8.81 -13.94 -1.13
C ALA A 8 8.63 -15.47 -1.19
N VAL A 9 7.48 -15.99 -0.78
CA VAL A 9 7.25 -17.43 -0.62
C VAL A 9 6.72 -18.10 -1.88
N LEU A 10 5.81 -17.45 -2.64
CA LEU A 10 5.20 -18.07 -3.82
C LEU A 10 6.23 -18.49 -4.90
N PRO A 11 7.25 -17.69 -5.24
CA PRO A 11 8.22 -18.08 -6.26
C PRO A 11 9.06 -19.32 -5.92
N LEU A 12 9.01 -19.83 -4.68
CA LEU A 12 9.71 -21.05 -4.27
C LEU A 12 8.98 -22.32 -4.72
N PHE A 13 7.71 -22.21 -5.13
CA PHE A 13 6.92 -23.35 -5.57
C PHE A 13 6.89 -23.42 -7.10
N PRO A 14 7.16 -24.60 -7.69
CA PRO A 14 7.04 -24.80 -9.12
C PRO A 14 5.58 -24.64 -9.56
N ALA A 15 5.39 -24.10 -10.76
CA ALA A 15 4.09 -23.95 -11.40
C ALA A 15 4.21 -24.26 -12.89
N GLU A 16 3.14 -24.79 -13.48
CA GLU A 16 3.07 -25.03 -14.93
C GLU A 16 1.83 -24.34 -15.51
N PRO A 17 1.96 -23.62 -16.64
CA PRO A 17 0.82 -23.00 -17.30
C PRO A 17 -0.01 -24.07 -18.03
N LEU A 18 -1.17 -24.41 -17.49
CA LEU A 18 -2.07 -25.43 -18.03
C LEU A 18 -3.09 -24.89 -19.06
N LEU A 19 -3.14 -23.57 -19.27
CA LEU A 19 -4.13 -22.91 -20.12
C LEU A 19 -3.43 -22.06 -21.20
N SER A 20 -3.78 -22.33 -22.46
CA SER A 20 -3.33 -21.56 -23.63
C SER A 20 -4.17 -20.29 -23.84
N PRO A 21 -3.64 -19.27 -24.55
CA PRO A 21 -2.27 -19.09 -25.04
C PRO A 21 -1.24 -18.74 -23.95
N ILE A 22 -0.01 -19.22 -24.13
CA ILE A 22 1.14 -19.01 -23.23
C ILE A 22 2.15 -18.12 -23.94
N TYR A 23 2.25 -16.86 -23.52
CA TYR A 23 3.22 -15.89 -24.03
C TYR A 23 4.40 -15.68 -23.08
N ASN A 24 4.19 -15.88 -21.77
CA ASN A 24 5.26 -15.81 -20.77
C ASN A 24 5.45 -17.21 -20.16
N PHE A 25 6.60 -17.82 -20.40
CA PHE A 25 6.97 -19.10 -19.78
C PHE A 25 7.36 -18.88 -18.33
N ILE A 26 6.39 -19.04 -17.43
CA ILE A 26 6.54 -18.87 -15.99
C ILE A 26 6.44 -20.25 -15.33
N THR A 27 7.53 -20.72 -14.74
CA THR A 27 7.63 -22.06 -14.14
C THR A 27 7.50 -22.06 -12.60
N HIS A 28 7.10 -20.93 -12.02
CA HIS A 28 7.02 -20.72 -10.58
C HIS A 28 5.76 -19.92 -10.23
N MET A 29 5.21 -20.08 -9.02
CA MET A 29 4.03 -19.29 -8.62
C MET A 29 4.38 -17.80 -8.47
N GLN A 30 3.46 -16.94 -8.89
CA GLN A 30 3.67 -15.48 -8.88
C GLN A 30 2.72 -14.76 -7.91
N PRO A 31 3.25 -13.83 -7.10
CA PRO A 31 2.42 -12.91 -6.34
C PRO A 31 1.81 -11.84 -7.26
N TYR A 32 0.51 -11.55 -7.11
CA TYR A 32 -0.17 -10.54 -7.93
C TYR A 32 -0.40 -9.20 -7.19
N HIS A 33 -0.15 -9.14 -5.88
CA HIS A 33 -0.40 -7.95 -5.07
C HIS A 33 0.88 -7.17 -4.77
N PHE A 34 0.81 -5.85 -4.96
CA PHE A 34 1.88 -4.95 -4.61
C PHE A 34 1.81 -4.56 -3.12
N PRO A 35 2.97 -4.39 -2.47
CA PRO A 35 3.02 -3.98 -1.07
C PRO A 35 2.54 -2.53 -0.87
N VAL A 36 1.94 -2.25 0.28
CA VAL A 36 1.53 -0.89 0.67
C VAL A 36 2.58 -0.28 1.60
N LEU A 37 3.06 0.92 1.28
CA LEU A 37 4.18 1.56 1.98
C LEU A 37 3.71 2.31 3.24
N LEU A 38 3.43 1.55 4.32
CA LEU A 38 2.93 2.12 5.59
C LEU A 38 4.02 2.67 6.52
N ILE A 39 5.30 2.41 6.23
CA ILE A 39 6.42 2.83 7.08
C ILE A 39 6.48 4.36 7.18
N VAL A 40 6.32 5.06 6.05
CA VAL A 40 6.42 6.53 5.99
C VAL A 40 5.36 7.22 6.87
N PRO A 41 4.04 6.94 6.72
CA PRO A 41 3.04 7.57 7.59
C PRO A 41 3.15 7.11 9.06
N ALA A 42 3.63 5.90 9.33
CA ALA A 42 3.85 5.43 10.71
C ALA A 42 4.90 6.27 11.45
N ILE A 43 6.02 6.56 10.81
CA ILE A 43 7.06 7.45 11.37
C ILE A 43 6.49 8.84 11.67
N GLY A 44 5.70 9.40 10.74
CA GLY A 44 5.06 10.70 10.95
C GLY A 44 4.10 10.72 12.15
N ILE A 45 3.29 9.68 12.29
CA ILE A 45 2.37 9.49 13.42
C ILE A 45 3.16 9.41 14.74
N ASP A 46 4.23 8.62 14.80
CA ASP A 46 5.04 8.46 16.00
C ASP A 46 5.66 9.79 16.44
N LEU A 47 6.20 10.57 15.51
CA LEU A 47 6.77 11.90 15.79
C LEU A 47 5.73 12.87 16.36
N VAL A 48 4.49 12.84 15.83
CA VAL A 48 3.38 13.66 16.35
C VAL A 48 3.02 13.22 17.76
N LEU A 49 2.83 11.91 17.98
CA LEU A 49 2.49 11.36 19.28
C LEU A 49 3.52 11.70 20.36
N MET A 50 4.82 11.69 20.02
CA MET A 50 5.90 12.06 20.93
C MET A 50 5.80 13.51 21.42
N ARG A 51 5.33 14.43 20.55
CA ARG A 51 5.27 15.87 20.83
C ARG A 51 3.93 16.32 21.43
N SER A 52 2.85 15.54 21.26
CA SER A 52 1.48 15.99 21.58
C SER A 52 0.92 15.49 22.92
N LYS A 53 1.76 15.25 23.93
CA LYS A 53 1.35 14.66 25.24
C LYS A 53 0.21 15.40 25.98
N LYS A 54 0.01 16.70 25.74
CA LYS A 54 -1.01 17.53 26.41
C LYS A 54 -2.19 17.95 25.51
N MET A 55 -2.26 17.44 24.28
CA MET A 55 -3.24 17.91 23.29
C MET A 55 -4.62 17.26 23.49
N ASN A 56 -5.70 17.97 23.13
CA ASN A 56 -7.05 17.40 23.09
C ASN A 56 -7.06 16.17 22.16
N LYS A 57 -7.65 15.05 22.62
CA LYS A 57 -7.69 13.78 21.87
C LYS A 57 -8.38 13.89 20.51
N TRP A 58 -9.39 14.75 20.36
CA TRP A 58 -10.04 14.98 19.07
C TRP A 58 -9.15 15.78 18.12
N LEU A 59 -8.48 16.82 18.63
CA LEU A 59 -7.51 17.60 17.85
C LEU A 59 -6.31 16.72 17.44
N LEU A 60 -5.85 15.86 18.35
CA LEU A 60 -4.82 14.87 18.07
C LEU A 60 -5.26 13.87 17.00
N ALA A 61 -6.47 13.32 17.09
CA ALA A 61 -7.01 12.42 16.07
C ALA A 61 -7.10 13.11 14.69
N GLY A 62 -7.53 14.38 14.67
CA GLY A 62 -7.51 15.24 13.48
C GLY A 62 -6.12 15.35 12.87
N LEU A 63 -5.14 15.73 13.70
CA LEU A 63 -3.75 15.89 13.28
C LEU A 63 -3.15 14.58 12.75
N LEU A 64 -3.40 13.46 13.42
CA LEU A 64 -2.92 12.14 12.99
C LEU A 64 -3.52 11.73 11.65
N ALA A 65 -4.81 11.97 11.43
CA ALA A 65 -5.47 11.68 10.15
C ALA A 65 -4.88 12.52 9.00
N VAL A 66 -4.67 13.82 9.24
CA VAL A 66 -4.06 14.72 8.26
C VAL A 66 -2.62 14.30 7.95
N VAL A 67 -1.81 14.01 8.98
CA VAL A 67 -0.42 13.55 8.80
C VAL A 67 -0.35 12.22 8.07
N PHE A 68 -1.25 11.29 8.40
CA PHE A 68 -1.36 10.03 7.67
C PHE A 68 -1.62 10.28 6.19
N LEU A 69 -2.63 11.07 5.83
CA LEU A 69 -2.96 11.35 4.43
C LEU A 69 -1.84 12.07 3.68
N LEU A 70 -1.26 13.11 4.30
CA LEU A 70 -0.20 13.91 3.70
C LEU A 70 1.09 13.13 3.44
N LEU A 71 1.37 12.09 4.25
CA LEU A 71 2.54 11.24 4.05
C LEU A 71 2.22 10.03 3.18
N PHE A 72 1.07 9.40 3.38
CA PHE A 72 0.68 8.18 2.68
C PHE A 72 0.46 8.41 1.19
N VAL A 73 -0.26 9.48 0.80
CA VAL A 73 -0.59 9.74 -0.60
C VAL A 73 0.66 9.94 -1.47
N PRO A 74 1.58 10.87 -1.17
CA PRO A 74 2.78 11.05 -1.99
C PRO A 74 3.72 9.84 -1.91
N ALA A 75 3.88 9.24 -0.72
CA ALA A 75 4.73 8.06 -0.58
C ALA A 75 4.22 6.91 -1.48
N GLN A 76 2.91 6.66 -1.48
CA GLN A 76 2.30 5.64 -2.31
C GLN A 76 2.33 6.01 -3.81
N TRP A 77 2.22 7.30 -4.14
CA TRP A 77 2.33 7.79 -5.52
C TRP A 77 3.71 7.50 -6.12
N TYR A 78 4.77 8.00 -5.49
CA TYR A 78 6.15 7.75 -5.95
C TYR A 78 6.52 6.27 -5.89
N PHE A 79 5.98 5.55 -4.91
CA PHE A 79 6.19 4.11 -4.85
C PHE A 79 5.51 3.39 -6.01
N ALA A 80 4.30 3.79 -6.42
CA ALA A 80 3.62 3.24 -7.59
C ALA A 80 4.41 3.51 -8.89
N GLU A 81 4.98 4.70 -9.03
CA GLU A 81 5.87 5.02 -10.17
C GLU A 81 7.15 4.18 -10.14
N PHE A 82 7.81 4.08 -8.99
CA PHE A 82 8.98 3.22 -8.81
C PHE A 82 8.67 1.76 -9.17
N LEU A 83 7.48 1.26 -8.79
CA LEU A 83 7.05 -0.09 -9.10
C LEU A 83 6.95 -0.36 -10.61
N GLN A 84 6.87 0.65 -11.48
CA GLN A 84 6.88 0.45 -12.93
C GLN A 84 8.30 0.35 -13.51
N THR A 85 9.32 0.75 -12.75
CA THR A 85 10.71 0.74 -13.21
C THR A 85 11.32 -0.66 -13.19
N GLU A 86 12.46 -0.81 -13.86
CA GLU A 86 13.21 -2.08 -13.89
C GLU A 86 13.72 -2.49 -12.50
N ALA A 87 14.05 -1.51 -11.65
CA ALA A 87 14.53 -1.74 -10.30
C ALA A 87 13.51 -2.47 -9.40
N ALA A 88 12.23 -2.34 -9.70
CA ALA A 88 11.16 -3.01 -8.96
C ALA A 88 10.86 -4.46 -9.45
N ARG A 89 11.51 -4.92 -10.52
CA ARG A 89 11.24 -6.24 -11.13
C ARG A 89 11.95 -7.40 -10.41
N GLY A 90 12.59 -7.13 -9.26
CA GLY A 90 13.24 -8.15 -8.44
C GLY A 90 12.27 -8.95 -7.57
N TRP A 91 12.81 -9.97 -6.89
CA TRP A 91 12.08 -10.84 -5.96
C TRP A 91 11.44 -10.08 -4.78
N PHE A 92 12.04 -8.95 -4.38
CA PHE A 92 11.61 -8.17 -3.22
C PHE A 92 10.29 -7.45 -3.45
N PHE A 93 10.13 -6.79 -4.60
CA PHE A 93 8.90 -6.07 -4.95
C PHE A 93 7.96 -6.89 -5.82
N GLY A 94 8.45 -7.96 -6.46
CA GLY A 94 7.64 -8.90 -7.22
C GLY A 94 7.00 -8.31 -8.48
N ARG A 95 7.53 -7.22 -9.04
CA ARG A 95 6.96 -6.63 -10.27
C ARG A 95 7.32 -7.40 -11.56
N SER A 96 8.10 -8.48 -11.48
CA SER A 96 8.26 -9.37 -12.63
C SER A 96 6.99 -10.19 -12.95
N SER A 97 5.99 -10.20 -12.06
CA SER A 97 4.76 -10.97 -12.22
C SER A 97 3.85 -10.43 -13.33
N TRP A 98 3.45 -11.32 -14.25
CA TRP A 98 2.50 -11.06 -15.34
C TRP A 98 1.68 -12.30 -15.61
N ALA A 99 0.45 -12.13 -16.09
CA ALA A 99 -0.33 -13.28 -16.53
C ALA A 99 0.37 -13.97 -17.71
N TYR A 100 0.35 -15.29 -17.73
CA TYR A 100 0.94 -16.10 -18.81
C TYR A 100 0.33 -15.78 -20.17
N MET A 101 -0.91 -15.28 -20.21
CA MET A 101 -1.64 -14.90 -21.43
C MET A 101 -1.41 -13.43 -21.86
N THR A 102 -0.67 -12.62 -21.11
CA THR A 102 -0.42 -11.22 -21.48
C THR A 102 0.67 -11.15 -22.57
N PRO A 103 0.41 -10.53 -23.74
CA PRO A 103 1.41 -10.37 -24.78
C PRO A 103 2.66 -9.62 -24.28
N PRO A 104 3.88 -10.02 -24.69
CA PRO A 104 5.10 -9.43 -24.15
C PRO A 104 5.30 -7.96 -24.55
N ASP A 105 4.73 -7.58 -25.68
CA ASP A 105 4.71 -6.27 -26.35
C ASP A 105 3.52 -5.40 -25.95
N SER A 106 2.74 -5.83 -24.95
CA SER A 106 1.58 -5.08 -24.48
C SER A 106 1.97 -3.69 -23.98
N PHE A 107 1.29 -2.65 -24.46
CA PHE A 107 1.54 -1.25 -24.09
C PHE A 107 1.33 -0.94 -22.60
N ILE A 108 0.52 -1.76 -21.91
CA ILE A 108 0.28 -1.66 -20.46
C ILE A 108 1.36 -2.37 -19.62
N ARG A 109 2.31 -3.04 -20.27
CA ARG A 109 3.39 -3.73 -19.57
C ARG A 109 4.30 -2.71 -18.91
N TYR A 110 4.34 -2.72 -17.58
CA TYR A 110 5.05 -1.75 -16.75
C TYR A 110 4.58 -0.31 -16.93
N ASN A 111 3.32 -0.11 -17.32
CA ASN A 111 2.71 1.21 -17.40
C ASN A 111 1.38 1.21 -16.64
N PHE A 112 0.92 2.41 -16.28
CA PHE A 112 -0.44 2.57 -15.77
C PHE A 112 -1.43 2.35 -16.93
N HIS A 113 -2.51 1.62 -16.65
CA HIS A 113 -3.56 1.42 -17.63
C HIS A 113 -4.22 2.77 -17.95
N PRO A 114 -4.38 3.16 -19.23
CA PRO A 114 -4.96 4.46 -19.58
C PRO A 114 -6.34 4.69 -18.98
N GLU A 115 -7.16 3.64 -18.85
CA GLU A 115 -8.51 3.71 -18.27
C GLU A 115 -8.52 4.00 -16.75
N TYR A 116 -7.40 3.80 -16.06
CA TYR A 116 -7.26 4.13 -14.64
C TYR A 116 -6.64 5.49 -14.40
N VAL A 117 -6.27 6.21 -15.47
CA VAL A 117 -5.79 7.58 -15.38
C VAL A 117 -7.01 8.50 -15.27
N ASP A 118 -7.24 9.03 -14.08
CA ASP A 118 -8.33 9.97 -13.81
C ASP A 118 -7.82 11.42 -13.82
N THR A 119 -8.77 12.33 -14.07
CA THR A 119 -8.68 13.80 -13.96
C THR A 119 -8.31 14.33 -12.57
N GLY A 120 -8.22 13.47 -11.56
CA GLY A 120 -7.89 13.80 -10.17
C GLY A 120 -9.12 14.06 -9.28
N TRP A 121 -10.32 14.19 -9.84
CA TRP A 121 -11.52 14.44 -9.04
C TRP A 121 -11.90 13.26 -8.15
N SER A 122 -11.69 12.02 -8.61
CA SER A 122 -11.94 10.84 -7.78
C SER A 122 -10.97 10.78 -6.60
N LEU A 123 -9.73 11.27 -6.76
CA LEU A 123 -8.77 11.39 -5.67
C LEU A 123 -9.28 12.38 -4.61
N VAL A 124 -9.71 13.57 -5.02
CA VAL A 124 -10.26 14.57 -4.09
C VAL A 124 -11.46 14.04 -3.32
N LYS A 125 -12.43 13.42 -4.02
CA LYS A 125 -13.58 12.76 -3.39
C LYS A 125 -13.15 11.67 -2.41
N GLY A 126 -12.21 10.83 -2.81
CA GLY A 126 -11.65 9.79 -1.97
C GLY A 126 -11.01 10.35 -0.70
N LEU A 127 -10.24 11.43 -0.81
CA LEU A 127 -9.62 12.10 0.35
C LEU A 127 -10.65 12.74 1.28
N LEU A 128 -11.69 13.36 0.73
CA LEU A 128 -12.78 13.96 1.52
C LEU A 128 -13.55 12.91 2.32
N ILE A 129 -13.75 11.72 1.77
CA ILE A 129 -14.39 10.59 2.48
C ILE A 129 -13.42 9.95 3.47
N THR A 130 -12.14 9.82 3.09
CA THR A 130 -11.13 9.16 3.92
C THR A 130 -10.80 9.97 5.16
N LEU A 131 -10.78 11.30 5.07
CA LEU A 131 -10.45 12.17 6.20
C LEU A 131 -11.33 11.93 7.45
N PRO A 132 -12.68 12.01 7.41
CA PRO A 132 -13.51 11.75 8.58
C PRO A 132 -13.37 10.32 9.09
N ILE A 133 -13.23 9.32 8.20
CA ILE A 133 -13.02 7.92 8.59
C ILE A 133 -11.69 7.78 9.33
N ALA A 134 -10.62 8.40 8.83
CA ALA A 134 -9.30 8.38 9.44
C ALA A 134 -9.29 9.08 10.81
N VAL A 135 -10.04 10.19 10.97
CA VAL A 135 -10.21 10.86 12.27
C VAL A 135 -10.91 9.94 13.27
N LEU A 136 -12.03 9.31 12.88
CA LEU A 136 -12.76 8.39 13.75
C LEU A 136 -11.91 7.17 14.12
N SER A 137 -11.22 6.59 13.14
CA SER A 137 -10.31 5.45 13.35
C SER A 137 -9.16 5.82 14.30
N SER A 138 -8.52 6.98 14.10
CA SER A 138 -7.48 7.51 14.99
C SER A 138 -8.03 7.74 16.40
N ARG A 139 -9.26 8.25 16.53
CA ARG A 139 -9.89 8.47 17.83
C ARG A 139 -10.14 7.17 18.58
N ILE A 140 -10.60 6.13 17.88
CA ILE A 140 -10.77 4.78 18.43
C ILE A 140 -9.41 4.21 18.86
N GLY A 141 -8.39 4.31 18.00
CA GLY A 141 -7.03 3.87 18.32
C GLY A 141 -6.44 4.55 19.55
N LEU A 142 -6.62 5.87 19.70
CA LEU A 142 -6.20 6.62 20.88
C LEU A 142 -6.96 6.22 22.15
N SER A 143 -8.27 5.93 22.05
CA SER A 143 -9.05 5.40 23.18
C SER A 143 -8.51 4.04 23.61
N TRP A 144 -8.36 3.12 22.66
CA TRP A 144 -7.89 1.77 22.88
C TRP A 144 -6.48 1.74 23.48
N GLY A 145 -5.56 2.53 22.92
CA GLY A 145 -4.20 2.67 23.44
C GLY A 145 -4.14 3.20 24.88
N ASN A 146 -5.05 4.09 25.27
CA ASN A 146 -5.14 4.56 26.65
C ASN A 146 -5.69 3.49 27.59
N TRP A 147 -6.70 2.73 27.14
CA TRP A 147 -7.25 1.62 27.91
C TRP A 147 -6.20 0.53 28.16
N MET A 148 -5.44 0.13 27.13
CA MET A 148 -4.38 -0.88 27.27
C MET A 148 -3.29 -0.48 28.27
N LYS A 149 -2.99 0.82 28.43
CA LYS A 149 -2.03 1.31 29.44
C LYS A 149 -2.50 1.09 30.88
N GLN A 150 -3.80 0.93 31.10
CA GLN A 150 -4.39 0.74 32.43
C GLN A 150 -4.44 -0.73 32.85
N VAL A 151 -4.32 -1.65 31.90
CA VAL A 151 -4.26 -3.09 32.19
C VAL A 151 -2.91 -3.39 32.86
N LYS A 152 -2.93 -3.48 34.19
CA LYS A 152 -1.79 -4.00 34.96
C LYS A 152 -1.61 -5.48 34.64
N ARG A 153 -0.37 -5.87 34.35
CA ARG A 153 0.05 -7.28 34.31
C ARG A 153 0.17 -7.83 35.72
#